data_AF-A0A9W2VWB5-F1
#
_entry.id   AF-A0A9W2VWB5-F1
#
_cell.length_a   1.000
_cell.length_b   1.000
_cell.length_c   1.000
_cell.angle_alpha   90.00
_cell.angle_beta   90.00
_cell.angle_gamma   90.00
#
_symmetry.space_group_name_H-M   'P 1'
#
loop_
_entity.id
_entity.type
_entity.pdbx_description
1 polymer ?
#
loop_
_entity_poly.entity_id
_entity_poly.type
_entity_poly.pdbx_seq_one_letter_code
_entity_poly.pdbx_strand_id
1 'polypeptide(L)' 'MWGVLNRNLLCSRLYSKEQQGAATTVYCAAAPELEGLGGMYFNNCCRCVPSPEAQSEDTARALWVLSERLIEEALGSQSG' A
#
# COMPACT_ATOMS: atom_id res chain seq x y z
N MET A 1 0.56 -1.72 -46.83
CA MET A 1 0.55 -0.30 -46.44
C MET A 1 0.36 -0.24 -44.93
N TRP A 2 1.35 0.30 -44.23
CA TRP A 2 1.56 0.20 -42.79
C TRP A 2 0.54 0.99 -41.95
N GLY A 3 0.14 0.40 -40.82
CA GLY A 3 0.15 1.01 -39.49
C GLY A 3 -0.75 2.21 -39.19
N VAL A 4 -1.80 1.97 -38.38
CA VAL A 4 -2.09 2.81 -37.20
C VAL A 4 -2.56 1.91 -36.06
N LEU A 5 -1.61 1.38 -35.28
CA LEU A 5 -1.90 0.86 -33.95
C LEU A 5 -2.35 2.04 -33.08
N ASN A 6 -3.61 2.00 -32.68
CA ASN A 6 -4.26 3.04 -31.88
C ASN A 6 -3.64 3.07 -30.47
N ARG A 7 -2.63 3.93 -30.30
CA ARG A 7 -1.77 4.11 -29.12
C ARG A 7 -2.51 4.58 -27.85
N ASN A 8 -3.83 4.76 -27.92
CA ASN A 8 -4.68 5.24 -26.82
C ASN A 8 -5.36 4.11 -26.05
N LEU A 9 -5.34 2.87 -26.56
CA LEU A 9 -6.01 1.73 -25.90
C LEU A 9 -5.15 1.04 -24.84
N LEU A 10 -3.84 1.33 -24.78
CA LEU A 10 -2.95 0.76 -23.77
C LEU A 10 -3.04 1.51 -22.43
N CYS A 11 -3.22 2.83 -22.46
CA CYS A 11 -3.32 3.66 -21.25
C CYS A 11 -4.69 3.60 -20.56
N SER A 12 -5.80 3.36 -21.28
CA SER A 12 -7.13 3.33 -20.66
C SER A 12 -7.37 2.10 -19.77
N ARG A 13 -6.62 1.02 -19.98
CA ARG A 13 -6.61 -0.18 -19.13
C ARG A 13 -5.72 -0.07 -17.89
N LEU A 14 -4.79 0.90 -17.88
CA LEU A 14 -3.89 1.16 -16.76
C LEU A 14 -4.46 2.19 -15.79
N TYR A 15 -5.41 3.00 -16.24
CA TYR A 15 -6.20 3.90 -15.41
C TYR A 15 -7.43 3.15 -14.86
N SER A 16 -7.20 2.18 -13.97
CA SER A 16 -8.24 1.78 -13.03
C SER A 16 -8.73 3.06 -12.35
N LYS A 17 -10.04 3.36 -12.45
CA LYS A 17 -10.63 4.62 -12.01
C LYS A 17 -10.04 5.02 -10.66
N GLU A 18 -9.57 6.25 -10.54
CA GLU A 18 -8.88 6.78 -9.36
C GLU A 18 -9.70 6.55 -8.08
N GLN A 19 -11.02 6.59 -8.24
CA GLN A 19 -12.01 6.23 -7.23
C GLN A 19 -11.85 4.79 -6.70
N GLN A 20 -11.58 3.81 -7.57
CA GLN A 20 -11.34 2.41 -7.18
C GLN A 20 -10.02 2.26 -6.40
N GLY A 21 -8.98 3.01 -6.77
CA GLY A 21 -7.69 2.97 -6.06
C GLY A 21 -7.78 3.53 -4.65
N ALA A 22 -8.56 4.59 -4.44
CA ALA A 22 -8.73 5.22 -3.13
C ALA A 22 -9.83 4.57 -2.27
N ALA A 23 -10.71 3.74 -2.85
CA ALA A 23 -11.91 3.23 -2.19
C ALA A 23 -11.60 2.53 -0.85
N THR A 24 -10.63 1.63 -0.83
CA THR A 24 -10.29 0.87 0.39
C THR A 24 -9.74 1.78 1.48
N THR A 25 -8.89 2.75 1.12
CA THR A 25 -8.33 3.71 2.08
C THR A 25 -9.42 4.60 2.67
N VAL A 26 -10.32 5.12 1.83
CA VAL A 26 -11.44 5.95 2.27
C VAL A 26 -12.38 5.15 3.16
N TYR A 27 -12.67 3.89 2.81
CA TYR A 27 -13.46 2.99 3.64
C TYR A 27 -12.84 2.79 5.02
N CYS A 28 -11.55 2.43 5.10
CA CYS A 28 -10.85 2.25 6.37
C CYS A 28 -10.80 3.52 7.24
N ALA A 29 -10.78 4.70 6.61
CA ALA A 29 -10.70 5.97 7.32
C ALA A 29 -12.06 6.52 7.80
N ALA A 30 -13.14 6.23 7.08
CA ALA A 30 -14.43 6.89 7.27
C ALA A 30 -15.59 5.96 7.65
N ALA A 31 -15.44 4.64 7.52
CA ALA A 31 -16.51 3.70 7.85
C ALA A 31 -16.79 3.68 9.36
N PRO A 32 -18.01 4.03 9.82
CA PRO A 32 -18.36 4.04 11.23
C PRO A 32 -18.20 2.65 11.88
N GLU A 33 -18.41 1.57 11.11
CA GLU A 33 -18.23 0.21 11.62
C GLU A 33 -16.78 -0.14 11.98
N LEU A 34 -15.81 0.68 11.57
CA LEU A 34 -14.39 0.51 11.89
C LEU A 34 -13.91 1.44 13.01
N GLU A 35 -14.78 2.28 13.57
CA GLU A 35 -14.43 3.12 14.70
C GLU A 35 -13.97 2.26 15.89
N GLY A 36 -12.76 2.54 16.39
CA GLY A 36 -12.15 1.78 17.49
C GLY A 36 -11.59 0.41 17.12
N LEU A 37 -11.69 -0.02 15.85
CA LEU A 37 -11.12 -1.28 15.36
C LEU A 37 -9.80 -1.02 14.62
N GLY A 38 -8.71 -1.64 15.07
CA GLY A 38 -7.37 -1.53 14.48
C GLY A 38 -6.73 -2.89 14.17
N GLY A 39 -5.62 -2.87 13.44
CA GLY A 39 -4.78 -4.06 13.19
C GLY A 39 -5.32 -5.04 12.14
N MET A 40 -6.32 -4.63 11.36
CA MET A 40 -6.93 -5.47 10.33
C MET A 40 -6.41 -5.11 8.94
N TYR A 41 -6.30 -6.11 8.06
CA TYR A 41 -5.95 -5.93 6.66
C TYR A 41 -7.20 -5.92 5.77
N PHE A 42 -7.28 -4.97 4.84
CA PHE A 42 -8.40 -4.81 3.91
C PHE A 42 -7.91 -4.79 2.46
N ASN A 43 -8.66 -5.46 1.59
CA ASN A 43 -8.46 -5.48 0.15
C ASN A 43 -9.82 -5.33 -0.55
N ASN A 44 -9.95 -4.38 -1.48
CA ASN A 44 -11.22 -4.04 -2.15
C ASN A 44 -12.39 -3.80 -1.18
N CYS A 45 -12.14 -3.00 -0.13
CA CYS A 45 -13.09 -2.72 0.96
C CYS A 45 -13.56 -3.96 1.76
N CYS A 46 -12.89 -5.10 1.62
CA CYS A 46 -13.21 -6.33 2.35
C CYS A 46 -12.09 -6.68 3.31
N ARG A 47 -12.44 -7.14 4.53
CA ARG A 47 -11.45 -7.67 5.47
C ARG A 47 -10.87 -8.97 4.90
N CYS A 48 -9.54 -9.07 4.89
CA CYS A 48 -8.83 -10.23 4.37
C CYS A 48 -7.71 -10.66 5.33
N VAL A 49 -7.35 -11.94 5.27
CA VAL A 49 -6.17 -12.45 5.97
C VAL A 49 -4.93 -12.06 5.14
N PRO A 50 -3.94 -11.38 5.75
CA PRO A 50 -2.71 -11.02 5.06
C PRO A 50 -1.82 -12.25 4.83
N SER A 51 -0.73 -12.11 4.08
CA SER A 51 0.18 -13.25 3.82
C SER A 51 0.81 -13.78 5.13
N PRO A 52 1.27 -15.04 5.16
CA PRO A 52 1.91 -15.60 6.35
C PRO A 52 3.12 -14.79 6.83
N GLU A 53 3.90 -14.26 5.88
CA GLU A 53 5.08 -13.43 6.17
C GLU A 53 4.69 -12.12 6.86
N ALA A 54 3.56 -11.53 6.44
CA ALA A 54 3.01 -10.31 7.03
C ALA A 54 2.41 -10.54 8.44
N GLN A 55 2.18 -11.80 8.84
CA GLN A 55 1.71 -12.17 10.18
C GLN A 55 2.85 -12.53 11.13
N SER A 56 4.09 -12.59 10.65
CA SER A 56 5.26 -12.93 11.47
C SER A 56 5.67 -11.74 12.36
N GLU A 57 5.42 -11.86 13.67
CA GLU A 57 5.84 -10.85 14.65
C GLU A 57 7.36 -10.69 14.72
N ASP A 58 8.12 -11.78 14.55
CA ASP A 58 9.58 -11.73 14.58
C ASP A 58 10.14 -10.97 13.39
N THR A 59 9.56 -11.17 12.20
CA THR A 59 9.92 -10.41 10.99
C THR A 59 9.55 -8.94 11.15
N ALA A 60 8.37 -8.65 11.72
CA ALA A 60 7.93 -7.26 11.95
C ALA A 60 8.88 -6.53 12.92
N ARG A 61 9.28 -7.18 14.02
CA ARG A 61 10.22 -6.62 15.01
C ARG A 61 11.61 -6.40 14.40
N ALA A 62 12.12 -7.38 13.65
CA ALA A 62 13.41 -7.25 12.98
C ALA A 62 13.41 -6.12 11.94
N LEU A 63 12.33 -5.99 11.17
CA LEU A 63 12.16 -4.94 10.17
C LEU A 63 12.13 -3.55 10.81
N TRP A 64 11.41 -3.40 11.93
CA TRP A 64 11.33 -2.12 12.66
C TRP A 64 12.73 -1.63 13.08
N VAL A 65 13.49 -2.49 13.75
CA VAL A 65 14.86 -2.17 14.21
C VAL A 65 15.77 -1.83 13.03
N LEU A 66 15.66 -2.56 11.91
CA LEU A 66 16.43 -2.26 10.71
C LEU A 66 16.05 -0.89 10.13
N SER A 67 14.76 -0.58 10.03
CA SER A 67 14.27 0.69 9.50
C SER A 67 14.72 1.88 10.34
N GLU A 68 14.66 1.79 11.68
CA GLU A 68 15.16 2.84 12.56
C GLU A 68 16.65 3.12 12.33
N ARG A 69 17.47 2.06 12.29
CA ARG A 69 18.90 2.19 12.00
C ARG A 69 19.20 2.85 10.66
N LEU A 70 18.47 2.46 9.60
CA LEU A 70 18.64 3.06 8.27
C LEU A 70 18.28 4.56 8.26
N ILE A 71 17.25 4.96 9.00
CA ILE A 71 16.86 6.37 9.14
C ILE A 71 17.93 7.14 9.90
N GLU A 72 18.45 6.60 11.00
CA GLU A 72 19.53 7.21 11.78
C GLU A 72 20.80 7.41 10.95
N GLU A 73 21.21 6.39 10.19
CA GLU A 73 22.37 6.46 9.29
C GLU A 73 22.17 7.53 8.19
N ALA A 74 20.96 7.61 7.62
CA ALA A 74 20.64 8.60 6.61
C ALA A 74 20.64 10.03 7.18
N LEU A 75 20.11 10.24 8.38
CA LEU A 75 20.08 11.54 9.04
C LEU A 75 21.48 11.97 9.53
N GLY A 76 22.27 11.04 10.07
CA GLY A 76 23.65 11.30 10.50
C GLY A 76 24.61 11.60 9.34
N SER A 77 24.29 11.13 8.13
CA SER A 77 25.03 11.45 6.91
C SER A 77 24.70 12.82 6.31
N GLN A 78 23.62 13.48 6.73
CA GLN A 78 23.26 14.84 6.25
C GLN A 78 23.91 15.97 7.05
N SER A 79 24.66 15.67 8.11
CA SER A 79 25.39 16.65 8.92
C SER A 79 26.87 16.84 8.54
N GLY A 80 27.27 16.41 7.33
CA GLY A 80 28.63 16.56 6.80
C GLY A 80 28.73 17.57 5.66
#